data_AF-A0A061QIL2-F1
#
_entry.id   AF-A0A061QIL2-F1
#
_cell.length_a   1.000
_cell.length_b   1.000
_cell.length_c   1.000
_cell.angle_alpha   90.00
_cell.angle_beta   90.00
_cell.angle_gamma   90.00
#
_symmetry.space_group_name_H-M   'P 1'
#
loop_
_entity.id
_entity.type
_entity.pdbx_description
1 polymer ?
#
loop_
_entity_poly.entity_id
_entity_poly.type
_entity_poly.pdbx_seq_one_letter_code
_entity_poly.pdbx_strand_id
1 'polypeptide(L)'
;MKGVTLVPKLRQIHIYATVRLVLKPLVGRLPCFGAVAVALKQPPLVNFELDFGMIDFGKVVPLGSRYLAMARHVEAWLKPFLVSDVLGNLLVWPNRLVIPLMPEEITGPLDDLRLTTRGILRVTVVEARGLKSEQALWWGMPDPVAVLHISPLDKKSTRGQGNTLDPVWNQQLFFKVQ
;
A
#
# COMPACT_ATOMS: atom_id res chain seq x y z
N MET A 1 24.81 -0.70 -25.50
CA MET A 1 23.96 0.48 -25.28
C MET A 1 24.37 1.13 -23.97
N LYS A 2 24.87 2.38 -23.98
CA LYS A 2 25.20 3.08 -22.73
C LYS A 2 23.91 3.63 -22.12
N GLY A 3 23.57 3.19 -20.90
CA GLY A 3 22.43 3.72 -20.17
C GLY A 3 22.66 5.18 -19.78
N VAL A 4 21.64 6.02 -19.89
CA VAL A 4 21.68 7.40 -19.42
C VAL A 4 21.24 7.42 -17.96
N THR A 5 22.08 7.95 -17.08
CA THR A 5 21.75 8.14 -15.66
C THR A 5 20.93 9.42 -15.51
N LEU A 6 19.70 9.29 -15.00
CA LEU A 6 18.83 10.42 -14.66
C LEU A 6 18.87 10.65 -13.15
N VAL A 7 18.92 11.92 -12.73
CA VAL A 7 18.87 12.29 -11.30
C VAL A 7 17.54 12.99 -11.04
N PRO A 8 16.48 12.25 -10.68
CA PRO A 8 15.18 12.85 -10.39
C PRO A 8 15.25 13.73 -9.14
N LYS A 9 14.78 14.97 -9.27
CA LYS A 9 14.57 15.92 -8.18
C LYS A 9 13.08 16.11 -7.97
N LEU A 10 12.66 16.02 -6.72
CA LEU A 10 11.28 16.27 -6.34
C LEU A 10 11.12 17.75 -5.98
N ARG A 11 10.16 18.43 -6.61
CA ARG A 11 9.84 19.84 -6.37
C ARG A 11 8.37 19.99 -5.99
N GLN A 12 8.07 21.04 -5.24
CA GLN A 12 6.70 21.46 -4.90
C GLN A 12 5.81 20.31 -4.40
N ILE A 13 6.22 19.69 -3.29
CA ILE A 13 5.46 18.60 -2.68
C ILE A 13 4.31 19.21 -1.88
N HIS A 14 3.08 18.93 -2.30
CA HIS A 14 1.86 19.28 -1.61
C HIS A 14 1.16 18.00 -1.14
N ILE A 15 0.91 17.91 0.16
CA ILE A 15 0.26 16.74 0.79
C ILE A 15 -1.00 17.24 1.48
N TYR A 16 -2.15 16.71 1.06
CA TYR A 16 -3.43 16.92 1.73
C TYR A 16 -3.84 15.60 2.37
N ALA A 17 -3.89 15.59 3.70
CA ALA A 17 -4.16 14.37 4.45
C ALA A 17 -4.91 14.66 5.74
N THR A 18 -5.78 13.74 6.15
CA THR A 18 -6.39 13.75 7.48
C THR A 18 -5.65 12.80 8.39
N VAL A 19 -4.89 13.37 9.32
CA VAL A 19 -4.09 12.62 10.29
C VAL A 19 -4.94 12.29 11.52
N ARG A 20 -4.89 11.03 11.95
CA ARG A 20 -5.39 10.54 13.22
C ARG A 20 -4.21 10.44 14.20
N LEU A 21 -4.28 11.23 15.26
CA LEU A 21 -3.34 11.17 16.38
C LEU A 21 -4.01 10.48 17.57
N VAL A 22 -3.33 9.51 18.16
CA VAL A 22 -3.76 8.84 19.40
C VAL A 22 -2.66 9.03 20.43
N LEU A 23 -2.99 9.76 21.50
CA LEU A 23 -2.09 10.02 22.62
C LEU A 23 -2.34 8.99 23.71
N LYS A 24 -1.41 8.06 23.87
CA LYS A 24 -1.50 6.97 24.85
C LYS A 24 -0.11 6.45 25.21
N PRO A 25 0.09 5.88 26.40
CA PRO A 25 -0.79 5.99 27.56
C PRO A 25 -0.80 7.42 28.12
N LEU A 26 -1.88 7.83 28.77
CA LEU A 26 -1.92 9.11 29.49
C LEU A 26 -1.20 8.94 30.83
N VAL A 27 -0.31 9.87 31.16
CA VAL A 27 0.52 9.81 32.37
C VAL A 27 0.38 11.11 33.16
N GLY A 28 0.56 11.05 34.49
CA GLY A 28 0.45 12.24 35.36
C GLY A 28 1.64 13.20 35.28
N ARG A 29 2.64 12.93 34.45
CA ARG A 29 3.86 13.73 34.29
C ARG A 29 3.85 14.43 32.93
N LEU A 30 4.24 15.71 32.88
CA LEU A 30 4.35 16.46 31.62
C LEU A 30 5.24 15.71 30.60
N PRO A 31 4.85 15.60 29.30
CA PRO A 31 3.73 16.26 28.61
C PRO A 31 2.33 15.62 28.76
N CYS A 32 2.10 14.77 29.77
CA CYS A 32 0.84 14.09 30.10
C CYS A 32 0.47 12.88 29.21
N PHE A 33 1.36 12.48 28.30
CA PHE A 33 1.21 11.27 27.50
C PHE A 33 2.58 10.64 27.20
N GLY A 34 2.60 9.32 27.10
CA GLY A 34 3.81 8.52 26.95
C GLY A 34 4.26 8.31 25.51
N ALA A 35 3.31 8.18 24.58
CA ALA A 35 3.58 7.98 23.16
C ALA A 35 2.49 8.61 22.29
N VAL A 36 2.83 8.78 21.01
CA VAL A 36 1.92 9.25 19.97
C VAL A 36 1.85 8.19 18.89
N ALA A 37 0.66 7.67 18.63
CA ALA A 37 0.40 6.86 17.44
C ALA A 37 -0.19 7.73 16.34
N VAL A 38 0.50 7.75 15.18
CA VAL A 38 0.15 8.54 14.00
C VAL A 38 -0.35 7.61 12.90
N ALA A 39 -1.54 7.87 12.39
CA ALA A 39 -2.12 7.17 11.24
C ALA A 39 -2.85 8.14 10.32
N LEU A 40 -3.10 7.76 9.08
CA LEU A 40 -3.96 8.47 8.15
C LEU A 40 -5.35 7.84 8.17
N LYS A 41 -6.41 8.64 8.13
CA LYS A 41 -7.79 8.11 8.04
C LYS A 41 -8.12 7.56 6.66
N GLN A 42 -7.49 8.12 5.64
CA GLN A 42 -7.69 7.81 4.23
C GLN A 42 -6.37 8.05 3.47
N PRO A 43 -6.18 7.45 2.29
CA PRO A 43 -5.02 7.73 1.46
C PRO A 43 -4.86 9.24 1.21
N PRO A 44 -3.65 9.80 1.39
CA PRO A 44 -3.42 11.22 1.23
C PRO A 44 -3.39 11.61 -0.24
N LEU A 45 -3.83 12.82 -0.56
CA LEU A 45 -3.62 13.39 -1.89
C LEU A 45 -2.23 14.00 -1.94
N VAL A 46 -1.36 13.44 -2.78
CA VAL A 46 0.02 13.89 -2.94
C VAL A 46 0.20 14.44 -4.35
N ASN A 47 0.51 15.73 -4.42
CA ASN A 47 0.92 16.40 -5.65
C ASN A 47 2.39 16.76 -5.53
N PHE A 48 3.16 16.47 -6.56
CA PHE A 48 4.55 16.87 -6.67
C PHE A 48 4.88 17.09 -8.13
N GLU A 49 5.89 17.91 -8.36
CA GLU A 49 6.54 18.07 -9.65
C GLU A 49 7.86 17.31 -9.64
N LEU A 50 8.19 16.66 -10.75
CA LEU A 50 9.40 15.87 -10.86
C LEU A 50 10.31 16.47 -11.94
N ASP A 51 11.44 17.00 -11.48
CA ASP A 51 12.45 17.64 -12.31
C ASP A 51 13.66 16.70 -12.44
N PHE A 52 13.91 16.16 -13.62
CA PHE A 52 15.05 15.28 -13.85
C PHE A 52 16.39 16.03 -14.04
N GLY A 53 16.39 17.36 -13.88
CA GLY A 53 17.57 18.20 -14.03
C GLY A 53 18.11 18.23 -15.46
N MET A 54 19.20 18.98 -15.62
CA MET A 54 19.99 19.00 -16.85
C MET A 54 20.88 17.76 -16.90
N ILE A 55 20.85 17.05 -18.02
CA ILE A 55 21.80 15.96 -18.28
C ILE A 55 23.18 16.61 -18.50
N ASP A 56 24.15 16.30 -17.64
CA ASP A 56 25.50 16.87 -17.65
C ASP A 56 26.29 16.45 -18.91
N PHE A 57 26.13 17.23 -19.99
CA PHE A 57 27.02 17.24 -21.16
C PHE A 57 27.30 18.68 -21.64
N GLY A 58 27.45 19.64 -20.72
CA GLY A 58 28.04 20.96 -21.02
C GLY A 58 27.33 21.83 -22.09
N LYS A 59 26.10 21.50 -22.49
CA LYS A 59 25.29 22.29 -23.42
C LYS A 59 23.86 22.36 -22.93
N VAL A 60 23.35 23.59 -22.81
CA VAL A 60 21.95 23.89 -22.54
C VAL A 60 21.14 23.43 -23.74
N VAL A 61 20.53 22.25 -23.65
CA VAL A 61 19.54 21.80 -24.63
C VAL A 61 18.18 21.79 -23.93
N PRO A 62 17.21 22.61 -24.37
CA PRO A 62 15.82 22.47 -23.94
C PRO A 62 15.40 21.03 -24.24
N LEU A 63 14.93 20.30 -23.22
CA LEU A 63 14.57 18.88 -23.34
C LEU A 63 13.72 18.64 -24.60
N GLY A 64 14.24 17.83 -25.54
CA GLY A 64 13.43 17.34 -26.65
C GLY A 64 12.23 16.54 -26.14
N SER A 65 11.12 16.61 -26.89
CA SER A 65 9.80 16.04 -26.56
C SER A 65 9.79 14.57 -26.09
N ARG A 66 10.77 13.74 -26.50
CA ARG A 66 10.88 12.32 -26.11
C ARG A 66 11.22 12.08 -24.64
N TYR A 67 12.04 12.92 -24.01
CA TYR A 67 12.44 12.73 -22.62
C TYR A 67 11.40 13.32 -21.65
N LEU A 68 10.72 14.39 -22.05
CA LEU A 68 9.53 14.92 -21.36
C LEU A 68 8.39 13.89 -21.32
N ALA A 69 8.22 13.11 -22.40
CA ALA A 69 7.26 12.02 -22.41
C ALA A 69 7.64 10.96 -21.36
N MET A 70 8.89 10.49 -21.31
CA MET A 70 9.34 9.51 -20.30
C MET A 70 9.14 10.01 -18.87
N ALA A 71 9.48 11.28 -18.62
CA ALA A 71 9.28 11.92 -17.32
C ALA A 71 7.81 11.87 -16.86
N ARG A 72 6.88 12.18 -17.76
CA ARG A 72 5.44 12.09 -17.50
C ARG A 72 4.97 10.67 -17.25
N HIS A 73 5.52 9.67 -17.94
CA HIS A 73 5.17 8.26 -17.69
C HIS A 73 5.66 7.81 -16.31
N VAL A 74 6.88 8.22 -15.91
CA VAL A 74 7.42 7.92 -14.58
C VAL A 74 6.59 8.62 -13.50
N GLU A 75 6.23 9.89 -13.69
CA GLU A 75 5.38 10.62 -12.75
C GLU A 75 3.98 9.99 -12.63
N ALA A 76 3.37 9.61 -13.76
CA ALA A 76 2.06 8.97 -13.80
C ALA A 76 2.05 7.59 -13.14
N TRP A 77 3.19 6.89 -13.13
CA TRP A 77 3.36 5.65 -12.37
C TRP A 77 3.68 5.91 -10.89
N LEU A 78 4.53 6.88 -10.59
CA LEU A 78 5.02 7.15 -9.25
C LEU A 78 3.96 7.73 -8.33
N LYS A 79 3.08 8.60 -8.85
CA LYS A 79 1.97 9.18 -8.07
C LYS A 79 1.03 8.12 -7.47
N PRO A 80 0.41 7.23 -8.26
CA PRO A 80 -0.43 6.18 -7.70
C PRO A 80 0.38 5.25 -6.80
N PHE A 81 1.60 4.85 -7.20
CA PHE A 81 2.44 4.00 -6.37
C PHE A 81 2.72 4.58 -4.97
N LEU A 82 3.12 5.86 -4.89
CA LEU A 82 3.37 6.50 -3.59
C LEU A 82 2.09 6.64 -2.77
N VAL A 83 0.97 7.01 -3.40
CA VAL A 83 -0.30 7.25 -2.70
C VAL A 83 -0.95 5.94 -2.24
N SER A 84 -1.15 4.98 -3.13
CA SER A 84 -1.85 3.73 -2.82
C SER A 84 -0.92 2.71 -2.18
N ASP A 85 0.25 2.47 -2.76
CA ASP A 85 1.06 1.31 -2.39
C ASP A 85 1.96 1.58 -1.19
N VAL A 86 2.49 2.80 -1.07
CA VAL A 86 3.35 3.18 0.06
C VAL A 86 2.52 3.80 1.19
N LEU A 87 1.91 4.96 0.94
CA LEU A 87 1.21 5.71 1.99
C LEU A 87 -0.10 5.01 2.40
N GLY A 88 -0.85 4.52 1.41
CA GLY A 88 -2.09 3.76 1.60
C GLY A 88 -1.86 2.52 2.45
N ASN A 89 -0.85 1.72 2.14
CA ASN A 89 -0.65 0.46 2.82
C ASN A 89 0.09 0.58 4.15
N LEU A 90 0.98 1.56 4.32
CA LEU A 90 1.84 1.64 5.50
C LEU A 90 1.31 2.59 6.59
N LEU A 91 0.59 3.64 6.21
CA LEU A 91 0.19 4.70 7.14
C LEU A 91 -1.32 4.86 7.28
N VAL A 92 -2.15 4.31 6.40
CA VAL A 92 -3.61 4.34 6.58
C VAL A 92 -4.02 3.33 7.64
N TRP A 93 -4.96 3.74 8.50
CA TRP A 93 -5.55 2.90 9.53
C TRP A 93 -6.01 1.53 8.95
N PRO A 94 -5.72 0.39 9.60
CA PRO A 94 -5.24 0.23 10.98
C PRO A 94 -3.75 0.47 11.20
N ASN A 95 -2.95 0.57 10.12
CA ASN A 95 -1.51 0.77 10.19
C ASN A 95 -1.18 2.15 10.76
N ARG A 96 -0.19 2.19 11.66
CA ARG A 96 0.16 3.40 12.42
C ARG A 96 1.61 3.38 12.87
N LEU A 97 2.23 4.56 12.85
CA LEU A 97 3.57 4.78 13.40
C LEU A 97 3.45 5.11 14.88
N VAL A 98 4.09 4.33 15.74
CA VAL A 98 4.15 4.59 17.19
C VAL A 98 5.47 5.28 17.52
N ILE A 99 5.39 6.51 18.00
CA ILE A 99 6.53 7.31 18.43
C ILE A 99 6.51 7.37 19.96
N PRO A 100 7.40 6.64 20.67
CA PRO A 100 7.54 6.77 22.11
C PRO A 100 8.16 8.14 22.44
N LEU A 101 7.57 8.86 23.39
CA LEU A 101 8.08 10.14 23.87
C LEU A 101 8.70 10.06 25.26
N MET A 102 8.33 9.02 26.00
CA MET A 102 8.85 8.70 27.33
C MET A 102 9.39 7.28 27.34
N PRO A 103 10.29 6.96 28.27
CA PRO A 103 10.87 5.64 28.34
C PRO A 103 9.86 4.64 28.94
N GLU A 104 10.10 3.35 28.70
CA GLU A 104 9.14 2.27 28.97
C GLU A 104 8.88 2.09 30.47
N GLU A 105 9.79 2.52 31.35
CA GLU A 105 9.61 2.43 32.81
C GLU A 105 8.47 3.34 33.30
N ILE A 106 8.20 4.45 32.60
CA ILE A 106 7.14 5.41 32.95
C ILE A 106 5.84 5.08 32.21
N THR A 107 5.96 4.61 30.97
CA THR A 107 4.82 4.39 30.08
C THR A 107 4.23 2.99 30.18
N GLY A 108 5.02 2.02 30.63
CA GLY A 108 4.69 0.60 30.49
C GLY A 108 4.78 0.14 29.03
N PRO A 109 4.46 -1.13 28.77
CA PRO A 109 4.58 -1.72 27.43
C PRO A 109 3.64 -1.03 26.44
N LEU A 110 4.20 -0.57 25.32
CA LEU A 110 3.45 0.11 24.26
C LEU A 110 2.84 -0.85 23.23
N ASP A 111 2.75 -2.14 23.55
CA ASP A 111 2.29 -3.19 22.63
C ASP A 111 0.83 -3.01 22.19
N ASP A 112 0.00 -2.43 23.04
CA ASP A 112 -1.38 -2.09 22.69
C ASP A 112 -1.46 -0.99 21.62
N LEU A 113 -0.43 -0.17 21.50
CA LEU A 113 -0.32 0.85 20.46
C LEU A 113 0.27 0.31 19.17
N ARG A 114 1.02 -0.80 19.22
CA ARG A 114 1.54 -1.46 18.02
C ARG A 114 0.45 -2.31 17.37
N LEU A 115 0.58 -2.57 16.06
CA LEU A 115 -0.24 -3.61 15.43
C LEU A 115 0.31 -4.97 15.84
N THR A 116 -0.38 -5.60 16.77
CA THR A 116 -0.11 -6.97 17.18
C THR A 116 -1.21 -7.87 16.62
N THR A 117 -0.86 -9.09 16.22
CA THR A 117 -1.87 -10.04 15.75
C THR A 117 -2.78 -10.42 16.92
N ARG A 118 -4.06 -10.04 16.84
CA ARG A 118 -5.08 -10.34 17.86
C ARG A 118 -5.69 -11.73 17.67
N GLY A 119 -5.66 -12.27 16.45
CA GLY A 119 -6.21 -13.60 16.17
C GLY A 119 -5.97 -14.08 14.73
N ILE A 120 -6.51 -15.26 14.41
CA ILE A 120 -6.43 -15.86 13.07
C ILE A 120 -7.84 -16.02 12.52
N LEU A 121 -8.12 -15.40 11.37
CA LEU A 121 -9.34 -15.64 10.62
C LEU A 121 -9.12 -16.84 9.69
N ARG A 122 -9.88 -17.92 9.91
CA ARG A 122 -9.91 -19.09 9.03
C ARG A 122 -11.07 -18.96 8.05
N VAL A 123 -10.76 -18.79 6.77
CA VAL A 123 -11.73 -18.73 5.67
C VAL A 123 -11.68 -20.05 4.91
N THR A 124 -12.83 -20.69 4.75
CA THR A 124 -12.95 -21.89 3.90
C THR A 124 -13.64 -21.49 2.61
N VAL A 125 -12.90 -21.57 1.49
CA VAL A 125 -13.44 -21.33 0.16
C VAL A 125 -14.00 -22.66 -0.35
N VAL A 126 -15.32 -22.76 -0.40
CA VAL A 126 -16.03 -24.01 -0.71
C VAL A 126 -16.22 -24.15 -2.22
N GLU A 127 -17.13 -23.37 -2.80
CA GLU A 127 -17.50 -23.44 -4.22
C GLU A 127 -17.98 -22.08 -4.74
N ALA A 128 -18.00 -21.92 -6.06
CA ALA A 128 -18.75 -20.87 -6.76
C ALA A 128 -19.56 -21.51 -7.88
N ARG A 129 -20.67 -20.87 -8.30
CA ARG A 129 -21.54 -21.37 -9.36
C ARG A 129 -21.91 -20.29 -10.35
N GLY A 130 -22.04 -20.66 -11.62
CA GLY A 130 -22.48 -19.77 -12.70
C GLY A 130 -21.52 -18.61 -12.95
N LEU A 131 -20.20 -18.85 -12.89
CA LEU A 131 -19.23 -17.82 -13.23
C LEU A 131 -19.42 -17.36 -14.68
N LYS A 132 -19.48 -16.06 -14.90
CA LYS A 132 -19.59 -15.48 -16.23
C LYS A 132 -18.20 -15.36 -16.85
N SER A 133 -18.04 -15.88 -18.06
CA SER A 133 -16.82 -15.71 -18.84
C SER A 133 -17.19 -15.41 -20.30
N GLU A 134 -16.82 -14.22 -20.76
CA GLU A 134 -16.93 -13.83 -22.17
C GLU A 134 -15.95 -14.65 -23.04
N GLN A 135 -14.87 -15.15 -22.43
CA GLN A 135 -13.83 -15.92 -23.07
C GLN A 135 -14.23 -17.39 -23.24
N ALA A 136 -15.19 -17.90 -22.45
CA ALA A 136 -15.66 -19.28 -22.54
C ALA A 136 -16.23 -19.65 -23.91
N LEU A 137 -16.82 -18.67 -24.62
CA LEU A 137 -17.43 -18.88 -25.93
C LEU A 137 -16.41 -19.04 -27.06
N TRP A 138 -15.22 -18.43 -26.94
CA TRP A 138 -14.24 -18.33 -28.02
C TRP A 138 -12.90 -19.01 -27.71
N TRP A 139 -12.54 -19.19 -26.44
CA TRP A 139 -11.20 -19.62 -25.99
C TRP A 139 -11.19 -20.83 -25.04
N GLY A 140 -12.35 -21.46 -24.82
CA GLY A 140 -12.50 -22.60 -23.88
C GLY A 140 -12.87 -22.17 -22.47
N MET A 141 -13.27 -23.12 -21.60
CA MET A 141 -13.73 -22.76 -20.26
C MET A 141 -12.54 -22.24 -19.43
N PRO A 142 -12.76 -21.21 -18.60
CA PRO A 142 -11.70 -20.61 -17.81
C PRO A 142 -11.24 -21.52 -16.67
N ASP A 143 -10.08 -21.18 -16.10
CA ASP A 143 -9.55 -21.77 -14.88
C ASP A 143 -9.77 -20.84 -13.67
N PRO A 144 -10.95 -20.84 -13.03
CA PRO A 144 -11.28 -19.90 -11.96
C PRO A 144 -10.38 -20.02 -10.72
N VAL A 145 -10.00 -18.86 -10.19
CA VAL A 145 -9.24 -18.66 -8.95
C VAL A 145 -9.95 -17.63 -8.08
N ALA A 146 -10.10 -17.91 -6.78
CA ALA A 146 -10.59 -16.94 -5.81
C ALA A 146 -9.40 -16.24 -5.12
N VAL A 147 -9.39 -14.91 -5.13
CA VAL A 147 -8.38 -14.09 -4.43
C VAL A 147 -9.05 -13.34 -3.28
N LEU A 148 -8.59 -13.59 -2.06
CA LEU A 148 -9.10 -13.00 -0.83
C LEU A 148 -8.04 -12.09 -0.21
N HIS A 149 -8.47 -11.00 0.40
CA HIS A 149 -7.58 -10.03 1.04
C HIS A 149 -8.25 -9.40 2.27
N ILE A 150 -7.48 -9.24 3.36
CA ILE A 150 -7.91 -8.50 4.57
C ILE A 150 -7.28 -7.10 4.62
N SER A 151 -6.07 -6.99 4.11
CA SER A 151 -5.39 -5.72 3.85
C SER A 151 -4.87 -5.73 2.41
N PRO A 152 -4.53 -4.58 1.83
CA PRO A 152 -3.99 -4.54 0.47
C PRO A 152 -2.71 -5.37 0.28
N LEU A 153 -1.95 -5.62 1.35
CA LEU A 153 -0.70 -6.40 1.31
C LEU A 153 -0.91 -7.89 1.65
N ASP A 154 -1.96 -8.27 2.38
CA ASP A 154 -2.24 -9.67 2.73
C ASP A 154 -3.26 -10.28 1.77
N LYS A 155 -2.77 -10.65 0.58
CA LYS A 155 -3.55 -11.33 -0.47
C LYS A 155 -3.24 -12.82 -0.49
N LYS A 156 -4.27 -13.65 -0.52
CA LYS A 156 -4.15 -15.11 -0.66
C LYS A 156 -5.10 -15.61 -1.73
N SER A 157 -4.62 -16.52 -2.56
CA SER A 157 -5.41 -17.12 -3.63
C SER A 157 -5.64 -18.61 -3.38
N THR A 158 -6.75 -19.10 -3.91
CA THR A 158 -6.98 -20.55 -4.04
C THR A 158 -6.17 -21.12 -5.21
N ARG A 159 -6.11 -22.44 -5.28
CA ARG A 159 -5.65 -23.13 -6.49
C ARG A 159 -6.64 -22.87 -7.63
N GLY A 160 -6.12 -22.76 -8.86
CA GLY A 160 -6.97 -22.73 -10.05
C GLY A 160 -7.71 -24.06 -10.19
N GLN A 161 -9.01 -23.98 -10.48
CA GLN A 161 -9.77 -25.16 -10.88
C GLN A 161 -9.94 -25.15 -12.39
N GLY A 162 -9.58 -26.25 -13.04
CA GLY A 162 -9.49 -26.30 -14.49
C GLY A 162 -10.84 -26.32 -15.19
N ASN A 163 -10.96 -25.55 -16.27
CA ASN A 163 -11.99 -25.64 -17.31
C ASN A 163 -13.42 -25.81 -16.72
N THR A 164 -13.84 -24.89 -15.86
CA THR A 164 -15.16 -24.94 -15.20
C THR A 164 -15.73 -23.55 -14.87
N LEU A 165 -17.05 -23.42 -14.91
CA LEU A 165 -17.79 -22.25 -14.42
C LEU A 165 -18.38 -22.46 -13.02
N ASP A 166 -18.29 -23.69 -12.52
CA ASP A 166 -18.79 -24.13 -11.21
C ASP A 166 -17.65 -24.77 -10.39
N PRO A 167 -16.61 -23.99 -10.03
CA PRO A 167 -15.46 -24.53 -9.32
C PRO A 167 -15.77 -24.91 -7.87
N VAL A 168 -15.15 -26.02 -7.42
CA VAL A 168 -15.15 -26.47 -6.03
C VAL A 168 -13.71 -26.48 -5.52
N TRP A 169 -13.39 -25.64 -4.54
CA TRP A 169 -12.03 -25.53 -3.99
C TRP A 169 -11.84 -26.32 -2.70
N ASN A 170 -12.82 -26.27 -1.78
CA ASN A 170 -12.68 -26.81 -0.41
C ASN A 170 -11.35 -26.46 0.27
N GLN A 171 -10.86 -25.24 0.04
CA GLN A 171 -9.54 -24.81 0.48
C GLN A 171 -9.65 -23.87 1.67
N GLN A 172 -8.85 -24.13 2.70
CA GLN A 172 -8.74 -23.25 3.86
C GLN A 172 -7.60 -22.24 3.68
N LEU A 173 -7.91 -20.98 3.91
CA LEU A 173 -6.97 -19.87 3.93
C LEU A 173 -7.00 -19.23 5.33
N PHE A 174 -5.82 -18.98 5.88
CA PHE A 174 -5.64 -18.40 7.21
C PHE A 174 -5.09 -16.99 7.08
N PHE A 175 -5.76 -16.02 7.67
CA PHE A 175 -5.32 -14.63 7.71
C PHE A 175 -5.04 -14.20 9.15
N LYS A 176 -3.98 -13.40 9.33
CA LYS A 176 -3.67 -12.81 10.63
C LYS A 176 -4.47 -11.53 10.78
N VAL A 177 -5.30 -11.44 11.83
CA VAL A 177 -6.07 -10.23 12.13
C VAL A 177 -5.26 -9.39 13.12
N GLN A 178 -4.98 -8.14 12.76
CA GLN A 178 -4.15 -7.19 13.50
C GLN A 178 -4.98 -6.05 14.09
#